data_AF-A0A8D8KJF2-F1
#
_entry.id   AF-A0A8D8KJF2-F1
#
_cell.length_a   1.000
_cell.length_b   1.000
_cell.length_c   1.000
_cell.angle_alpha   90.00
_cell.angle_beta   90.00
_cell.angle_gamma   90.00
#
_symmetry.space_group_name_H-M   'P 1'
#
loop_
_entity.id
_entity.type
_entity.pdbx_description
1 polymer ?
#
loop_
_entity_poly.entity_id
_entity_poly.type
_entity_poly.pdbx_seq_one_letter_code
_entity_poly.pdbx_strand_id
1 'polypeptide(L)'
;LAFNSGSTYGVSGFKWIYAARAAVMTMMGSFGGGSFSIAYSMIRNKGGMDIVDLINGILASLVSVTAGCFLYHAWEAILIGAIGSALCCLSMPLFDKMGVDDPVGASAVHGVAGVWGVLAVGFFADNPIPLGT
;
A
#
# COMPACT_ATOMS: atom_id res chain seq x y z
N LEU A 1 -7.69 2.60 7.18
CA LEU A 1 -8.80 3.55 6.90
C LEU A 1 -8.64 4.84 7.69
N ALA A 2 -8.86 4.83 9.01
CA ALA A 2 -8.82 6.05 9.84
C ALA A 2 -7.52 6.86 9.71
N PHE A 3 -6.36 6.20 9.58
CA PHE A 3 -5.08 6.86 9.34
C PHE A 3 -5.14 7.76 8.09
N ASN A 4 -5.38 7.17 6.91
CA ASN A 4 -5.39 7.87 5.63
C ASN A 4 -6.55 8.89 5.53
N SER A 5 -7.77 8.53 5.93
CA SER A 5 -8.92 9.44 5.84
C SER A 5 -8.91 10.54 6.90
N GLY A 6 -8.30 10.29 8.07
CA GLY A 6 -8.15 11.28 9.14
C GLY A 6 -7.08 12.33 8.82
N SER A 7 -6.08 11.99 8.00
CA SER A 7 -5.03 12.90 7.53
C SER A 7 -5.53 14.06 6.66
N THR A 8 -6.83 14.14 6.36
CA THR A 8 -7.43 15.29 5.64
C THR A 8 -7.84 16.44 6.57
N TYR A 9 -7.59 16.33 7.87
CA TYR A 9 -7.79 17.38 8.88
C TYR A 9 -9.24 17.89 8.99
N GLY A 10 -10.20 17.00 8.78
CA GLY A 10 -11.62 17.27 9.06
C GLY A 10 -12.57 16.87 7.94
N VAL A 11 -13.86 16.99 8.24
CA VAL A 11 -14.98 16.65 7.34
C VAL A 11 -15.88 17.85 7.01
N SER A 12 -15.67 18.99 7.69
CA SER A 12 -16.39 20.24 7.42
C SER A 12 -15.88 20.93 6.16
N GLY A 13 -16.71 21.83 5.58
CA GLY A 13 -16.28 22.72 4.49
C GLY A 13 -15.68 21.98 3.29
N PHE A 14 -16.38 20.97 2.76
CA PHE A 14 -15.96 20.12 1.62
C PHE A 14 -14.74 19.21 1.85
N LYS A 15 -14.08 19.26 3.01
CA LYS A 15 -12.94 18.37 3.31
C LYS A 15 -13.31 16.88 3.35
N TRP A 16 -14.58 16.56 3.59
CA TRP A 16 -15.11 15.19 3.55
C TRP A 16 -14.87 14.49 2.20
N ILE A 17 -14.75 15.24 1.09
CA ILE A 17 -14.50 14.68 -0.24
C ILE A 17 -13.10 14.03 -0.27
N TYR A 18 -12.09 14.70 0.28
CA TYR A 18 -10.74 14.14 0.39
C TYR A 18 -10.72 12.95 1.34
N ALA A 19 -11.42 13.02 2.48
CA ALA A 19 -11.49 11.93 3.44
C ALA A 19 -12.11 10.66 2.82
N ALA A 20 -13.19 10.84 2.04
CA ALA A 20 -13.85 9.78 1.31
C ALA A 20 -12.94 9.19 0.22
N ARG A 21 -12.27 10.05 -0.58
CA ARG A 21 -11.29 9.59 -1.59
C ARG A 21 -10.16 8.79 -0.94
N ALA A 22 -9.54 9.31 0.12
CA ALA A 22 -8.49 8.62 0.85
C ALA A 22 -8.95 7.24 1.34
N ALA A 23 -10.16 7.14 1.90
CA ALA A 23 -10.73 5.88 2.35
C ALA A 23 -10.88 4.87 1.21
N VAL A 24 -11.49 5.28 0.09
CA VAL A 24 -11.70 4.43 -1.08
C VAL A 24 -10.38 3.96 -1.68
N MET A 25 -9.43 4.87 -1.93
CA MET A 25 -8.14 4.50 -2.52
C MET A 25 -7.31 3.61 -1.59
N THR A 26 -7.45 3.76 -0.27
CA THR A 26 -6.85 2.83 0.69
C THR A 26 -7.37 1.40 0.50
N MET A 27 -8.68 1.23 0.32
CA MET A 27 -9.30 -0.08 0.08
C MET A 27 -8.90 -0.66 -1.28
N MET A 28 -8.86 0.18 -2.32
CA MET A 28 -8.42 -0.21 -3.66
C MET A 28 -6.95 -0.67 -3.66
N GLY A 29 -6.08 0.02 -2.92
CA GLY A 29 -4.70 -0.39 -2.71
C GLY A 29 -4.56 -1.74 -2.01
N SER A 30 -5.31 -1.94 -0.92
CA SER A 30 -5.35 -3.24 -0.23
C SER A 30 -5.85 -4.37 -1.13
N PHE A 31 -6.83 -4.09 -1.98
CA PHE A 31 -7.32 -5.06 -2.95
C PHE A 31 -6.21 -5.47 -3.94
N GLY A 32 -5.51 -4.48 -4.52
CA GLY A 32 -4.38 -4.75 -5.41
C GLY A 32 -3.26 -5.55 -4.73
N GLY A 33 -2.89 -5.17 -3.51
CA GLY A 33 -1.87 -5.86 -2.72
C GLY A 33 -2.25 -7.29 -2.35
N GLY A 34 -3.49 -7.49 -1.89
CA GLY A 34 -4.02 -8.81 -1.55
C GLY A 34 -4.12 -9.73 -2.77
N SER A 35 -4.63 -9.23 -3.90
CA SER A 35 -4.67 -10.00 -5.15
C SER A 35 -3.26 -10.41 -5.60
N PHE A 36 -2.28 -9.52 -5.50
CA PHE A 36 -0.89 -9.85 -5.82
C PHE A 36 -0.34 -10.92 -4.86
N SER A 37 -0.50 -10.76 -3.54
CA SER A 37 0.01 -11.72 -2.55
C SER A 37 -0.56 -13.11 -2.74
N ILE A 38 -1.86 -13.22 -3.00
CA ILE A 38 -2.52 -14.51 -3.25
C ILE A 38 -1.91 -15.16 -4.50
N ALA A 39 -1.81 -14.42 -5.60
CA ALA A 39 -1.22 -14.92 -6.83
C ALA A 39 0.24 -15.35 -6.64
N TYR A 40 1.05 -14.50 -6.01
CA TYR A 40 2.45 -14.76 -5.73
C TYR A 40 2.64 -16.02 -4.87
N SER A 41 1.90 -16.11 -3.76
CA SER A 41 2.03 -17.24 -2.83
C SER A 41 1.59 -18.55 -3.47
N MET A 42 0.46 -18.55 -4.21
CA MET A 42 0.00 -19.74 -4.93
C MET A 42 1.00 -20.19 -6.00
N ILE A 43 1.60 -19.26 -6.75
CA ILE A 43 2.60 -19.61 -7.77
C ILE A 43 3.87 -20.17 -7.12
N ARG A 44 4.40 -19.50 -6.08
CA ARG A 44 5.62 -19.89 -5.38
C ARG A 44 5.49 -21.25 -4.69
N ASN A 45 4.34 -21.50 -4.06
CA ASN A 45 4.09 -22.68 -3.23
C ASN A 45 3.28 -23.76 -3.96
N LYS A 46 3.26 -23.75 -5.31
CA LYS A 46 2.62 -24.77 -6.15
C LYS A 46 1.14 -25.05 -5.80
N GLY A 47 0.39 -23.99 -5.57
CA GLY A 47 -1.03 -24.01 -5.19
C GLY A 47 -1.30 -23.86 -3.70
N GLY A 48 -0.26 -23.88 -2.85
CA GLY A 48 -0.38 -23.53 -1.44
C GLY A 48 -0.44 -22.01 -1.23
N MET A 49 -1.18 -21.56 -0.22
CA MET A 49 -1.21 -20.15 0.18
C MET A 49 -0.54 -20.00 1.54
N ASP A 50 0.50 -19.18 1.61
CA ASP A 50 1.16 -18.77 2.85
C ASP A 50 0.46 -17.53 3.42
N ILE A 51 0.07 -17.62 4.68
CA ILE A 51 -0.64 -16.54 5.37
C ILE A 51 0.28 -15.35 5.64
N VAL A 52 1.59 -15.57 5.77
CA VAL A 52 2.58 -14.51 6.01
C VAL A 52 2.71 -13.63 4.76
N ASP A 53 2.81 -14.23 3.57
CA ASP A 53 2.83 -13.49 2.29
C ASP A 53 1.56 -12.66 2.10
N LEU A 54 0.40 -13.22 2.46
CA LEU A 54 -0.89 -12.53 2.35
C LEU A 54 -1.00 -11.34 3.30
N ILE A 55 -0.76 -11.55 4.59
CA ILE A 55 -0.87 -10.50 5.61
C ILE A 55 0.13 -9.39 5.32
N ASN A 56 1.41 -9.73 5.11
CA ASN A 56 2.44 -8.74 4.90
C ASN A 56 2.28 -7.98 3.57
N GLY A 57 1.80 -8.63 2.50
CA GLY A 57 1.53 -7.90 1.27
C GLY A 57 0.31 -6.97 1.35
N ILE A 58 -0.75 -7.34 2.09
CA ILE A 58 -1.85 -6.41 2.38
C ILE A 58 -1.35 -5.23 3.23
N LEU A 59 -0.53 -5.46 4.26
CA LEU A 59 0.05 -4.38 5.06
C LEU A 59 0.98 -3.48 4.23
N ALA A 60 1.84 -4.05 3.39
CA ALA A 60 2.75 -3.31 2.52
C ALA A 60 2.01 -2.46 1.49
N SER A 61 0.92 -2.98 0.92
CA SER A 61 0.06 -2.21 0.01
C SER A 61 -0.62 -1.03 0.70
N LEU A 62 -1.09 -1.21 1.94
CA LEU A 62 -1.62 -0.13 2.78
C LEU A 62 -0.57 0.96 3.02
N VAL A 63 0.66 0.57 3.38
CA VAL A 63 1.79 1.50 3.56
C VAL A 63 2.09 2.24 2.25
N SER A 64 2.10 1.53 1.13
CA SER A 64 2.47 2.10 -0.18
C SER A 64 1.48 3.19 -0.64
N VAL A 65 0.18 3.01 -0.39
CA VAL A 65 -0.82 4.02 -0.79
C VAL A 65 -0.92 5.18 0.19
N THR A 66 -0.40 5.07 1.41
CA THR A 66 -0.57 6.09 2.47
C THR A 66 -0.05 7.47 2.07
N ALA A 67 1.09 7.56 1.38
CA ALA A 67 1.73 8.85 1.08
C ALA A 67 0.89 9.77 0.17
N GLY A 68 0.04 9.21 -0.69
CA GLY A 68 -0.75 9.96 -1.68
C GLY A 68 -2.19 9.50 -1.81
N CYS A 69 -2.76 8.85 -0.80
CA CYS A 69 -4.03 8.15 -0.89
C CYS A 69 -5.20 8.96 -1.48
N PHE A 70 -5.30 10.27 -1.26
CA PHE A 70 -6.38 11.10 -1.85
C PHE A 70 -6.05 11.66 -3.24
N LEU A 71 -4.78 11.57 -3.67
CA LEU A 71 -4.23 12.08 -4.93
C LEU A 71 -4.34 11.08 -6.08
N TYR A 72 -4.55 9.79 -5.77
CA TYR A 72 -4.60 8.74 -6.77
C TYR A 72 -6.00 8.53 -7.34
N HIS A 73 -6.06 8.03 -8.58
CA HIS A 73 -7.22 7.37 -9.18
C HIS A 73 -7.32 5.91 -8.70
N ALA A 74 -8.51 5.33 -8.84
CA ALA A 74 -8.79 3.99 -8.31
C ALA A 74 -7.89 2.89 -8.90
N TRP A 75 -7.60 2.98 -10.20
CA TRP A 75 -6.73 2.01 -10.88
C TRP A 75 -5.26 2.18 -10.49
N GLU A 76 -4.82 3.41 -10.23
CA GLU A 76 -3.47 3.72 -9.75
C GLU A 76 -3.28 3.18 -8.34
N ALA A 77 -4.27 3.37 -7.46
CA ALA A 77 -4.22 2.83 -6.11
C ALA A 77 -4.07 1.30 -6.10
N ILE A 78 -4.81 0.57 -6.96
CA ILE A 78 -4.63 -0.88 -7.15
C ILE A 78 -3.19 -1.20 -7.55
N LEU A 79 -2.66 -0.50 -8.55
CA LEU A 79 -1.33 -0.75 -9.11
C LEU A 79 -0.22 -0.46 -8.09
N ILE A 80 -0.30 0.67 -7.39
CA ILE A 80 0.63 1.06 -6.32
C ILE A 80 0.61 0.02 -5.20
N GLY A 81 -0.58 -0.43 -4.80
CA GLY A 81 -0.76 -1.47 -3.79
C GLY A 81 -0.17 -2.81 -4.22
N ALA A 82 -0.39 -3.23 -5.46
CA ALA A 82 0.16 -4.46 -6.01
C ALA A 82 1.71 -4.43 -6.06
N ILE A 83 2.30 -3.31 -6.51
CA ILE A 83 3.76 -3.14 -6.54
C ILE A 83 4.32 -3.13 -5.11
N GLY A 84 3.67 -2.45 -4.17
CA GLY A 84 4.05 -2.45 -2.77
C GLY A 84 4.09 -3.85 -2.16
N SER A 85 3.04 -4.64 -2.43
CA SER A 85 2.97 -6.05 -2.03
C SER A 85 4.09 -6.87 -2.67
N ALA A 86 4.36 -6.69 -3.97
CA ALA A 86 5.44 -7.35 -4.67
C ALA A 86 6.82 -7.07 -4.05
N LEU A 87 7.12 -5.81 -3.81
CA LEU A 87 8.38 -5.40 -3.20
C LEU A 87 8.54 -6.00 -1.80
N CYS A 88 7.47 -6.04 -1.00
CA CYS A 88 7.49 -6.66 0.33
C CYS A 88 7.73 -8.18 0.25
N CYS A 89 6.92 -8.92 -0.51
CA CYS A 89 7.02 -10.37 -0.65
C CYS A 89 8.38 -10.83 -1.21
N LEU A 90 9.03 -10.00 -2.04
CA LEU A 90 10.35 -10.28 -2.59
C LEU A 90 11.50 -9.86 -1.65
N SER A 91 11.31 -8.83 -0.82
CA SER A 91 12.35 -8.33 0.08
C SER A 91 12.44 -9.08 1.41
N MET A 92 11.34 -9.62 1.94
CA MET A 92 11.38 -10.47 3.15
C MET A 92 12.46 -11.58 3.08
N PRO A 93 12.47 -12.48 2.07
CA PRO A 93 13.50 -13.50 1.98
C PRO A 93 14.91 -12.96 1.65
N LEU A 94 15.02 -11.71 1.21
CA LEU A 94 16.31 -11.06 1.00
C LEU A 94 16.91 -10.61 2.34
N PHE A 95 16.10 -10.06 3.25
CA PHE A 95 16.54 -9.73 4.61
C PHE A 95 17.01 -10.97 5.37
N ASP A 96 16.28 -12.08 5.27
CA ASP A 96 16.70 -13.36 5.86
C ASP A 96 18.08 -13.80 5.34
N LYS A 97 18.30 -13.68 4.03
CA LYS A 97 19.59 -14.02 3.38
C LYS A 97 20.73 -13.07 3.79
N MET A 98 20.42 -11.84 4.18
CA MET A 98 21.39 -10.89 4.72
C MET A 98 21.71 -11.12 6.20
N GLY A 99 21.07 -12.11 6.84
CA GLY A 99 21.23 -12.37 8.26
C GLY A 99 20.52 -11.35 9.15
N VAL A 100 19.56 -10.61 8.60
CA VAL A 100 18.71 -9.69 9.35
C VAL A 100 17.49 -10.48 9.83
N ASP A 101 17.42 -10.75 11.13
CA ASP A 101 16.28 -11.41 11.76
C ASP A 101 15.13 -10.42 11.97
N ASP A 102 14.16 -10.43 11.05
CA ASP A 102 12.96 -9.61 11.10
C ASP A 102 11.73 -10.50 11.35
N PRO A 103 11.30 -10.67 12.62
CA PRO A 103 10.35 -11.70 13.01
C PRO A 103 8.95 -11.54 12.40
N VAL A 104 8.63 -10.33 11.91
CA VAL A 104 7.31 -10.01 11.32
C VAL A 104 7.42 -9.46 9.90
N GLY A 105 8.62 -9.23 9.38
CA GLY A 105 8.84 -8.58 8.09
C GLY A 105 8.59 -7.06 8.12
N ALA A 106 8.74 -6.40 9.27
CA ALA A 106 8.48 -4.97 9.44
C ALA A 106 9.33 -4.10 8.50
N SER A 107 10.58 -4.49 8.25
CA SER A 107 11.52 -3.78 7.38
C SER A 107 11.06 -3.82 5.92
N ALA A 108 10.51 -4.95 5.48
CA ALA A 108 9.94 -5.10 4.14
C ALA A 108 8.62 -4.31 4.02
N VAL A 109 7.72 -4.47 5.00
CA VAL A 109 6.38 -3.83 5.00
C VAL A 109 6.48 -2.32 5.11
N HIS A 110 7.24 -1.80 6.07
CA HIS A 110 7.28 -0.36 6.36
C HIS A 110 8.45 0.34 5.68
N GLY A 111 9.63 -0.29 5.64
CA GLY A 111 10.82 0.29 5.02
C GLY A 111 10.72 0.28 3.50
N VAL A 112 10.72 -0.91 2.90
CA VAL A 112 10.75 -1.06 1.44
C VAL A 112 9.46 -0.53 0.80
N ALA A 113 8.29 -0.97 1.29
CA ALA A 113 7.01 -0.49 0.74
C ALA A 113 6.77 1.00 1.04
N GLY A 114 7.30 1.53 2.15
CA GLY A 114 7.23 2.96 2.47
C GLY A 114 8.05 3.81 1.50
N VAL A 115 9.28 3.41 1.19
CA VAL A 115 10.11 4.06 0.16
C VAL A 115 9.38 4.07 -1.18
N TRP A 116 8.80 2.92 -1.58
CA TRP A 116 7.98 2.86 -2.78
C TRP A 116 6.77 3.81 -2.73
N GLY A 117 6.05 3.88 -1.61
CA GLY A 117 4.90 4.77 -1.47
C GLY A 117 5.25 6.24 -1.65
N VAL A 118 6.40 6.69 -1.15
CA VAL A 118 6.89 8.06 -1.35
C VAL A 118 7.25 8.31 -2.82
N LEU A 119 7.89 7.35 -3.48
CA LEU A 119 8.19 7.45 -4.92
C LEU A 119 6.91 7.46 -5.77
N ALA A 120 5.91 6.66 -5.40
CA ALA A 120 4.63 6.58 -6.11
C ALA A 120 3.90 7.92 -6.15
N VAL A 121 4.03 8.76 -5.12
CA VAL A 121 3.52 10.14 -5.15
C VAL A 121 4.12 10.91 -6.33
N GLY A 122 5.43 10.83 -6.54
CA GLY A 122 6.10 11.53 -7.64
C GLY A 122 5.66 11.08 -9.03
N PHE A 123 5.18 9.83 -9.17
CA PHE A 123 4.74 9.27 -10.45
C PHE A 123 3.25 9.43 -10.72
N PHE A 124 2.41 9.31 -9.69
CA PHE A 124 0.97 9.12 -9.84
C PHE A 124 0.12 10.19 -9.16
N ALA A 125 0.71 11.12 -8.40
CA ALA A 125 -0.09 12.14 -7.75
C ALA A 125 -0.75 13.05 -8.79
N ASP A 126 -2.08 12.96 -8.87
CA ASP A 126 -2.90 13.92 -9.57
C ASP A 126 -3.44 14.95 -8.57
N ASN A 127 -3.65 16.18 -9.02
CA ASN A 127 -4.21 17.26 -8.21
C ASN A 127 -5.68 17.44 -8.58
N PRO A 128 -6.61 16.65 -8.02
CA PRO A 128 -7.99 16.65 -8.49
C PRO A 128 -8.70 17.99 -8.21
N ILE A 129 -8.26 18.75 -7.20
CA ILE A 129 -8.85 20.03 -6.79
C ILE A 129 -7.75 20.84 -6.07
N PRO A 130 -7.46 22.10 -6.47
CA PRO A 130 -6.58 22.96 -5.70
C PRO A 130 -7.13 23.12 -4.29
N LEU A 131 -6.32 22.85 -3.26
CA LEU A 131 -6.62 23.26 -1.89
C LEU A 131 -6.60 24.79 -1.88
N GLY A 132 -7.75 25.40 -2.13
CA GLY A 132 -7.99 26.82 -1.88
C GLY A 132 -8.01 27.04 -0.38
N THR A 133 -6.83 27.02 0.23
CA THR A 133 -6.56 27.58 1.57
C THR A 133 -6.02 28.97 1.40
#